data_AF-A0A7V2RRQ2-F1
#
_entry.id   AF-A0A7V2RRQ2-F1
#
_cell.length_a   1.000
_cell.length_b   1.000
_cell.length_c   1.000
_cell.angle_alpha   90.00
_cell.angle_beta   90.00
_cell.angle_gamma   90.00
#
_symmetry.space_group_name_H-M   'P 1'
#
loop_
_entity.id
_entity.type
_entity.pdbx_description
1 polymer ?
#
loop_
_entity_poly.entity_id
_entity_poly.type
_entity_poly.pdbx_seq_one_letter_code
_entity_poly.pdbx_strand_id
1 'polypeptide(L)'
;GLLYGGKYHRIKTNNDDNIFAFERVNGNEKVIVALNLSENGQTFAWPGYTEKRKFKNIFSSEKIDLASPKNFTLQAGKYIVLSTTTNN
;
A
#
# COMPACT_ATOMS: atom_id res chain seq x y z
N GLY A 1 -0.13 -17.35 6.47
CA GLY A 1 -1.39 -17.24 7.20
C GLY A 1 -1.77 -15.79 7.21
N LEU A 2 -2.84 -15.42 6.50
CA LEU A 2 -3.18 -14.03 6.18
C LEU A 2 -3.52 -13.21 7.45
N LEU A 3 -2.52 -12.51 8.00
CA LEU A 3 -2.58 -11.28 8.83
C LEU A 3 -3.59 -11.11 9.98
N TYR A 4 -4.30 -12.15 10.42
CA TYR A 4 -5.06 -12.09 11.67
C TYR A 4 -4.10 -11.68 12.81
N GLY A 5 -4.42 -10.58 13.51
CA GLY A 5 -3.61 -10.07 14.63
C GLY A 5 -2.44 -9.14 14.27
N GLY A 6 -2.21 -8.78 13.00
CA GLY A 6 -1.12 -7.86 12.65
C GLY A 6 -1.32 -6.43 13.16
N LYS A 7 -0.25 -5.76 13.64
CA LYS A 7 -0.27 -4.37 14.11
C LYS A 7 -0.67 -3.43 12.97
N TYR A 8 -1.55 -2.47 13.27
CA TYR A 8 -1.99 -1.44 12.32
C TYR A 8 -1.13 -0.19 12.46
N HIS A 9 -0.66 0.37 11.34
CA HIS A 9 -0.07 1.70 11.29
C HIS A 9 -0.65 2.50 10.12
N ARG A 10 -1.07 3.74 10.40
CA ARG A 10 -1.48 4.68 9.35
C ARG A 10 -0.25 5.07 8.54
N ILE A 11 -0.37 5.08 7.22
CA ILE A 11 0.66 5.62 6.32
C ILE A 11 0.19 7.00 5.86
N LYS A 12 1.02 8.01 6.08
CA LYS A 12 0.82 9.37 5.55
C LYS A 12 1.05 9.38 4.05
N THR A 13 0.17 10.07 3.34
CA THR A 13 0.29 10.35 1.91
C THR A 13 0.44 11.86 1.69
N ASN A 14 0.80 12.25 0.48
CA ASN A 14 0.72 13.66 0.08
C ASN A 14 -0.70 14.13 -0.30
N ASN A 15 -1.73 13.28 -0.13
CA ASN A 15 -3.12 13.56 -0.48
C ASN A 15 -4.08 12.81 0.47
N ASP A 16 -3.90 13.01 1.79
CA ASP A 16 -4.64 12.27 2.83
C ASP A 16 -6.14 12.54 2.84
N ASP A 17 -6.57 13.67 2.28
CA ASP A 17 -7.99 14.04 2.19
C ASP A 17 -8.76 13.08 1.27
N ASN A 18 -8.10 12.53 0.24
CA ASN A 18 -8.70 11.61 -0.73
C ASN A 18 -8.17 10.18 -0.59
N ILE A 19 -6.96 9.99 -0.07
CA ILE A 19 -6.29 8.70 0.03
C ILE A 19 -6.16 8.23 1.48
N PHE A 20 -6.79 7.11 1.76
CA PHE A 20 -6.59 6.38 3.01
C PHE A 20 -5.59 5.25 2.82
N ALA A 21 -4.36 5.40 3.31
CA ALA A 21 -3.33 4.37 3.33
C ALA A 21 -2.97 3.88 4.74
N PHE A 22 -2.68 2.59 4.87
CA PHE A 22 -2.21 1.96 6.10
C PHE A 22 -1.40 0.69 5.81
N GLU A 23 -0.62 0.25 6.79
CA GLU A 23 0.01 -1.07 6.80
C GLU A 23 -0.49 -1.96 7.94
N ARG A 24 -0.40 -3.26 7.70
CA ARG A 24 -0.56 -4.33 8.69
C ARG A 24 0.71 -5.15 8.74
N VAL A 25 1.27 -5.33 9.93
CA VAL A 25 2.54 -6.06 10.15
C VAL A 25 2.32 -7.23 11.09
N ASN A 26 2.69 -8.44 10.67
CA ASN A 26 2.71 -9.64 11.51
C ASN A 26 4.03 -10.40 11.33
N GLY A 27 4.92 -10.32 12.32
CA GLY A 27 6.28 -10.85 12.20
C GLY A 27 7.00 -10.27 10.98
N ASN A 28 7.36 -11.13 10.03
CA ASN A 28 8.06 -10.76 8.80
C ASN A 28 7.12 -10.42 7.62
N GLU A 29 5.80 -10.60 7.79
CA GLU A 29 4.81 -10.27 6.77
C GLU A 29 4.32 -8.83 6.95
N LYS A 30 4.22 -8.11 5.83
CA LYS A 30 3.65 -6.78 5.78
C LYS A 30 2.69 -6.67 4.60
N VAL A 31 1.52 -6.09 4.85
CA VAL A 31 0.60 -5.65 3.81
C VAL A 31 0.39 -4.16 3.90
N ILE A 32 0.43 -3.48 2.76
CA ILE A 32 0.04 -2.09 2.59
C ILE A 32 -1.28 -2.07 1.84
N VAL A 33 -2.18 -1.22 2.29
CA VAL A 33 -3.43 -0.91 1.59
C VAL A 33 -3.47 0.60 1.38
N ALA A 34 -3.84 1.04 0.17
CA ALA A 34 -4.25 2.41 -0.09
C ALA A 34 -5.55 2.44 -0.87
N LEU A 35 -6.51 3.22 -0.38
CA LEU A 35 -7.84 3.37 -0.96
C LEU A 35 -8.03 4.81 -1.42
N ASN A 36 -8.56 4.98 -2.62
CA ASN A 36 -9.11 6.25 -3.07
C ASN A 36 -10.57 6.35 -2.63
N LEU A 37 -10.85 7.23 -1.68
CA LEU A 37 -12.18 7.46 -1.13
C LEU A 37 -12.92 8.62 -1.83
N SER A 38 -12.34 9.18 -2.89
CA SER A 38 -12.95 10.22 -3.71
C SER A 38 -13.66 9.64 -4.94
N GLU A 39 -14.51 10.47 -5.54
CA GLU A 39 -15.22 10.18 -6.80
C GLU A 39 -14.36 10.43 -8.05
N ASN A 40 -13.12 10.90 -7.88
CA ASN A 40 -12.20 11.24 -8.97
C ASN A 40 -10.97 10.34 -8.96
N GLY A 41 -10.28 10.24 -10.10
CA GLY A 41 -8.96 9.63 -10.14
C GLY A 41 -7.95 10.45 -9.33
N GLN A 42 -7.13 9.78 -8.51
CA GLN A 42 -6.15 10.42 -7.64
C GLN A 42 -4.76 9.87 -7.91
N THR A 43 -3.78 10.78 -7.95
CA THR A 43 -2.37 10.42 -7.92
C THR A 43 -1.80 10.82 -6.56
N PHE A 44 -1.06 9.91 -5.94
CA PHE A 44 -0.45 10.13 -4.62
C PHE A 44 0.90 9.44 -4.50
N ALA A 45 1.64 9.84 -3.47
CA ALA A 45 2.88 9.22 -3.03
C ALA A 45 2.85 9.00 -1.52
N TRP A 46 3.77 8.17 -1.03
CA TRP A 46 4.02 7.96 0.41
C TRP A 46 5.33 8.66 0.82
N PRO A 47 5.32 9.99 1.04
CA PRO A 47 6.53 10.70 1.42
C PRO A 47 7.09 10.13 2.73
N GLY A 48 8.39 9.82 2.73
CA GLY A 48 9.08 9.28 3.91
C GLY A 48 8.80 7.80 4.19
N TYR A 49 7.93 7.13 3.44
CA TYR A 49 7.78 5.68 3.53
C TYR A 49 8.99 5.02 2.87
N THR A 50 9.85 4.40 3.68
CA THR A 50 11.08 3.76 3.22
C THR A 50 11.09 2.32 3.71
N GLU A 51 10.97 1.38 2.77
CA GLU A 51 11.02 -0.05 3.04
C GLU A 51 11.88 -0.70 1.97
N LYS A 52 12.92 -1.43 2.39
CA LYS A 52 13.89 -2.04 1.47
C LYS A 52 13.39 -3.35 0.87
N ARG A 53 12.34 -3.93 1.44
CA ARG A 53 11.72 -5.16 0.93
C ARG A 53 10.93 -4.88 -0.32
N LYS A 54 10.99 -5.82 -1.27
CA LYS A 54 10.14 -5.80 -2.47
C LYS A 54 8.71 -6.18 -2.09
N PHE A 55 7.76 -5.46 -2.63
CA PHE A 55 6.35 -5.78 -2.52
C PHE A 55 5.84 -6.42 -3.79
N LYS A 56 4.71 -7.09 -3.67
CA LYS A 56 3.93 -7.61 -4.79
C LYS A 56 2.51 -7.07 -4.69
N ASN A 57 1.97 -6.55 -5.78
CA ASN A 57 0.54 -6.31 -5.89
C ASN A 57 -0.18 -7.67 -5.86
N ILE A 58 -1.07 -7.85 -4.90
CA ILE A 58 -1.69 -9.18 -4.68
C ILE A 58 -2.66 -9.58 -5.81
N PHE A 59 -3.15 -8.62 -6.59
CA PHE A 59 -4.11 -8.86 -7.67
C PHE A 59 -3.43 -9.03 -9.02
N SER A 60 -2.47 -8.17 -9.36
CA SER A 60 -1.76 -8.22 -10.66
C SER A 60 -0.50 -9.07 -10.63
N SER A 61 -0.01 -9.43 -9.45
CA SER A 61 1.30 -10.04 -9.25
C SER A 61 2.51 -9.18 -9.65
N GLU A 62 2.31 -7.91 -10.01
CA GLU A 62 3.38 -6.95 -10.30
C GLU A 62 4.27 -6.74 -9.06
N LYS A 63 5.60 -6.77 -9.25
CA LYS A 63 6.56 -6.45 -8.18
C LYS A 63 6.74 -4.94 -8.10
N ILE A 64 6.61 -4.39 -6.89
CA ILE A 64 6.75 -2.96 -6.61
C ILE A 64 7.93 -2.75 -5.68
N ASP A 65 8.85 -1.88 -6.10
CA ASP A 65 9.92 -1.37 -5.27
C ASP A 65 9.47 -0.05 -4.63
N LEU A 66 9.47 -0.01 -3.29
CA LEU A 66 9.13 1.18 -2.49
C LEU A 66 10.36 1.84 -1.89
N ALA A 67 11.58 1.39 -2.23
CA ALA A 67 12.82 2.02 -1.79
C ALA A 67 13.10 3.36 -2.49
N SER A 68 12.39 3.64 -3.59
CA SER A 68 12.49 4.87 -4.37
C SER A 68 11.16 5.62 -4.37
N PRO A 69 11.16 6.97 -4.42
CA PRO A 69 9.94 7.74 -4.58
C PRO A 69 9.15 7.28 -5.80
N LYS A 70 7.87 6.93 -5.59
CA LYS A 70 6.97 6.45 -6.64
C LYS A 70 5.59 7.06 -6.44
N ASN A 71 5.02 7.52 -7.56
CA ASN A 71 3.63 7.92 -7.62
C ASN A 71 2.75 6.71 -7.96
N PHE A 72 1.58 6.66 -7.33
CA PHE A 72 0.52 5.69 -7.59
C PHE A 72 -0.70 6.44 -8.08
N THR A 73 -1.38 5.89 -9.09
CA THR A 73 -2.64 6.42 -9.58
C THR A 73 -3.74 5.40 -9.31
N LEU A 74 -4.81 5.83 -8.64
CA LEU A 74 -6.01 5.05 -8.39
C LEU A 74 -7.21 5.74 -9.02
N GLN A 75 -8.02 4.98 -9.75
CA GLN A 75 -9.34 5.46 -10.18
C GLN A 75 -10.27 5.65 -8.96
N ALA A 76 -11.38 6.34 -9.17
CA ALA A 76 -12.42 6.56 -8.15
C ALA A 76 -12.85 5.24 -7.49
N GLY A 77 -12.90 5.22 -6.15
CA GLY A 77 -13.28 4.04 -5.36
C GLY A 77 -12.35 2.82 -5.49
N LYS A 78 -11.23 2.92 -6.23
CA LYS A 78 -10.26 1.82 -6.36
C LYS A 78 -9.22 1.86 -5.26
N TYR A 79 -8.55 0.73 -5.10
CA TYR A 79 -7.54 0.53 -4.08
C TYR A 79 -6.41 -0.33 -4.62
N ILE A 80 -5.27 -0.27 -3.94
CA ILE A 80 -4.13 -1.15 -4.16
C ILE A 80 -3.81 -1.87 -2.85
N VAL A 81 -3.47 -3.16 -2.97
CA VAL A 81 -2.99 -3.97 -1.86
C VAL A 81 -1.66 -4.59 -2.24
N LEU A 82 -0.65 -4.31 -1.43
CA LEU A 82 0.72 -4.76 -1.63
C LEU A 82 1.12 -5.67 -0.48
N SER A 83 1.78 -6.79 -0.77
CA SER A 83 2.26 -7.72 0.25
C SER A 83 3.75 -8.02 0.08
N THR A 84 4.46 -8.19 1.19
CA THR A 84 5.81 -8.79 1.19
C THR A 84 5.75 -10.32 1.14
N THR A 85 4.59 -10.93 1.41
CA THR A 85 4.41 -12.38 1.32
C THR A 85 4.33 -12.77 -0.14
N THR A 86 5.16 -13.73 -0.55
CA THR A 86 4.96 -14.47 -1.79
C THR A 86 3.69 -15.29 -1.62
N ASN A 87 2.62 -14.98 -2.35
CA ASN A 87 1.47 -15.91 -2.42
C ASN A 87 2.04 -17.27 -2.88
N ASN A 88 1.99 -18.27 -2.01
CA ASN A 88 2.27 -19.67 -2.34
C ASN A 88 1.17 -20.21 -3.25
#